data_AF-A0A4R1XSN4-F1
#
_entry.id   AF-A0A4R1XSN4-F1
#
_cell.length_a   1.000
_cell.length_b   1.000
_cell.length_c   1.000
_cell.angle_alpha   90.00
_cell.angle_beta   90.00
_cell.angle_gamma   90.00
#
_symmetry.space_group_name_H-M   'P 1'
#
loop_
_entity.id
_entity.type
_entity.pdbx_description
1 polymer ?
#
loop_
_entity_poly.entity_id
_entity_poly.type
_entity_poly.pdbx_seq_one_letter_code
_entity_poly.pdbx_strand_id
1 'polypeptide(L)'
;MTKSHKIALALFSSCMIATHSASAKTDSNSSDAAKAKNVAELLLGVFSQDPSQPNRVNIQFKAAIAGITEAEAIKNLGVDANVISSPSAMMKEMMRDQFSPEDMAIISPALDRQILSQTKIMQSCKLTGQMTQPSTTQYEFPVQCQVPLLIDWNAIKQPEINQEDSMGKNFAIVADWSTNIINTAPRNSYTTKIRVVQEGKSFVPEMDDEEYFPSSVTKQIMGTSESE
;
A
#
# COMPACT_ATOMS: atom_id res chain seq x y z
N MET A 1 25.72 -0.81 -5.35
CA MET A 1 24.56 -0.59 -4.46
C MET A 1 24.97 -0.71 -2.99
N THR A 2 24.86 0.36 -2.23
CA THR A 2 25.14 0.38 -0.78
C THR A 2 23.98 -0.25 -0.01
N LYS A 3 24.25 -0.89 1.13
CA LYS A 3 23.23 -1.54 1.99
C LYS A 3 22.03 -0.63 2.32
N SER A 4 22.23 0.69 2.34
CA SER A 4 21.21 1.70 2.61
C SER A 4 20.11 1.79 1.55
N HIS A 5 20.40 1.49 0.26
CA HIS A 5 19.38 1.49 -0.81
C HIS A 5 18.38 0.34 -0.64
N LYS A 6 18.83 -0.82 -0.15
CA LYS A 6 17.95 -1.98 0.08
C LYS A 6 16.95 -1.74 1.21
N ILE A 7 17.33 -0.94 2.21
CA ILE A 7 16.49 -0.59 3.36
C ILE A 7 15.41 0.43 2.95
N ALA A 8 15.76 1.42 2.13
CA ALA A 8 14.79 2.37 1.58
C ALA A 8 13.76 1.65 0.69
N LEU A 9 14.18 0.71 -0.17
CA LEU A 9 13.28 -0.09 -1.01
C LEU A 9 12.31 -0.93 -0.15
N ALA A 10 12.81 -1.64 0.87
CA ALA A 10 12.00 -2.47 1.75
C ALA A 10 10.95 -1.71 2.58
N LEU A 11 11.19 -0.42 2.87
CA LEU A 11 10.26 0.45 3.61
C LEU A 11 9.05 0.91 2.79
N PHE A 12 9.06 0.74 1.47
CA PHE A 12 7.98 1.18 0.57
C PHE A 12 7.22 0.01 -0.07
N SER A 13 7.85 -1.16 -0.24
CA SER A 13 7.20 -2.37 -0.79
C SER A 13 6.23 -3.07 0.19
N SER A 14 6.17 -2.63 1.45
CA SER A 14 5.34 -3.25 2.52
C SER A 14 3.83 -3.07 2.37
N CYS A 15 3.40 -2.29 1.39
CA CYS A 15 2.01 -2.01 1.11
C CYS A 15 1.31 -3.19 0.35
N MET A 16 2.06 -4.16 -0.16
CA MET A 16 1.55 -5.17 -1.11
C MET A 16 0.98 -6.45 -0.47
N ILE A 17 0.68 -6.44 0.83
CA ILE A 17 0.41 -7.70 1.56
C ILE A 17 -1.08 -7.90 1.80
N ALA A 18 -1.64 -8.78 0.96
CA ALA A 18 -2.63 -9.82 1.26
C ALA A 18 -3.91 -9.78 0.41
N THR A 19 -3.82 -10.31 -0.81
CA THR A 19 -4.98 -10.89 -1.50
C THR A 19 -4.66 -12.31 -1.97
N HIS A 20 -4.86 -13.29 -1.09
CA HIS A 20 -5.03 -14.67 -1.52
C HIS A 20 -6.45 -14.85 -2.04
N SER A 21 -6.55 -15.12 -3.34
CA SER A 21 -7.78 -15.31 -4.10
C SER A 21 -8.55 -16.54 -3.61
N ALA A 22 -9.78 -16.34 -3.16
CA ALA A 22 -10.76 -17.41 -3.03
C ALA A 22 -11.92 -17.08 -3.99
N SER A 23 -12.20 -17.98 -4.93
CA SER A 23 -13.27 -17.83 -5.92
C SER A 23 -14.63 -18.26 -5.34
N ALA A 24 -15.66 -17.40 -5.41
CA ALA A 24 -17.07 -17.84 -5.50
C ALA A 24 -18.06 -16.70 -5.84
N LYS A 25 -19.19 -17.09 -6.45
CA LYS A 25 -20.36 -16.36 -6.99
C LYS A 25 -20.69 -14.91 -6.52
N THR A 26 -20.82 -14.02 -7.50
CA THR A 26 -21.51 -12.70 -7.38
C THR A 26 -23.01 -12.74 -7.47
N ASP A 27 -23.62 -11.81 -6.71
CA ASP A 27 -24.95 -11.23 -6.94
C ASP A 27 -25.12 -10.74 -8.39
N SER A 28 -26.26 -11.09 -8.98
CA SER A 28 -26.55 -10.98 -10.42
C SER A 28 -26.96 -9.58 -10.91
N ASN A 29 -26.99 -8.57 -10.03
CA ASN A 29 -27.75 -7.33 -10.30
C ASN A 29 -26.91 -6.05 -10.50
N SER A 30 -25.58 -6.09 -10.38
CA SER A 30 -24.71 -4.95 -10.70
C SER A 30 -23.92 -5.17 -12.00
N SER A 31 -23.79 -4.12 -12.82
CA SER A 31 -22.97 -4.18 -14.04
C SER A 31 -21.50 -4.43 -13.71
N ASP A 32 -20.76 -5.10 -14.59
CA ASP A 32 -19.34 -5.42 -14.39
C ASP A 32 -18.49 -4.15 -14.17
N ALA A 33 -18.80 -3.07 -14.87
CA ALA A 33 -18.21 -1.75 -14.65
C ALA A 33 -18.40 -1.23 -13.21
N ALA A 34 -19.58 -1.44 -12.62
CA ALA A 34 -19.87 -1.04 -11.25
C ALA A 34 -19.12 -1.90 -10.23
N LYS A 35 -18.97 -3.21 -10.50
CA LYS A 35 -18.17 -4.11 -9.67
C LYS A 35 -16.69 -3.73 -9.70
N ALA A 36 -16.15 -3.50 -10.89
CA ALA A 36 -14.77 -3.04 -11.07
C ALA A 36 -14.52 -1.70 -10.37
N LYS A 37 -15.49 -0.75 -10.44
CA LYS A 37 -15.40 0.53 -9.73
C LYS A 37 -15.35 0.34 -8.22
N ASN A 38 -16.22 -0.52 -7.68
CA ASN A 38 -16.23 -0.83 -6.25
C ASN A 38 -14.89 -1.43 -5.79
N VAL A 39 -14.27 -2.30 -6.59
CA VAL A 39 -12.92 -2.81 -6.31
C VAL A 39 -11.89 -1.67 -6.29
N ALA A 40 -11.94 -0.75 -7.25
CA ALA A 40 -11.02 0.40 -7.28
C ALA A 40 -11.21 1.36 -6.08
N GLU A 41 -12.45 1.64 -5.67
CA GLU A 41 -12.74 2.45 -4.48
C GLU A 41 -12.26 1.76 -3.20
N LEU A 42 -12.48 0.45 -3.09
CA LEU A 42 -12.01 -0.34 -1.94
C LEU A 42 -10.49 -0.44 -1.92
N LEU A 43 -9.82 -0.54 -3.08
CA LEU A 43 -8.36 -0.53 -3.16
C LEU A 43 -7.78 0.76 -2.57
N LEU A 44 -8.28 1.94 -2.99
CA LEU A 44 -7.90 3.22 -2.36
C LEU A 44 -8.19 3.19 -0.85
N GLY A 45 -9.35 2.64 -0.48
CA GLY A 45 -9.73 2.40 0.89
C GLY A 45 -8.68 1.62 1.66
N VAL A 46 -8.16 0.50 1.13
CA VAL A 46 -7.13 -0.36 1.74
C VAL A 46 -5.83 0.39 2.03
N PHE A 47 -5.36 1.21 1.10
CA PHE A 47 -4.11 1.95 1.27
C PHE A 47 -4.24 3.22 2.11
N SER A 48 -5.46 3.74 2.26
CA SER A 48 -5.76 4.96 3.01
C SER A 48 -6.07 4.74 4.51
N GLN A 49 -6.11 3.49 4.96
CA GLN A 49 -6.59 3.15 6.30
C GLN A 49 -5.65 3.65 7.39
N ASP A 50 -6.23 4.04 8.53
CA ASP A 50 -5.45 4.23 9.76
C ASP A 50 -4.71 2.92 10.09
N PRO A 51 -3.36 2.93 10.12
CA PRO A 51 -2.57 1.74 10.34
C PRO A 51 -2.74 1.13 11.74
N SER A 52 -3.41 1.82 12.67
CA SER A 52 -3.66 1.36 14.04
C SER A 52 -5.01 0.68 14.25
N GLN A 53 -5.94 0.75 13.28
CA GLN A 53 -7.28 0.19 13.43
C GLN A 53 -7.45 -1.10 12.64
N PRO A 54 -8.16 -2.12 13.17
CA PRO A 54 -8.49 -3.35 12.45
C PRO A 54 -9.58 -3.08 11.40
N ASN A 55 -9.32 -3.44 10.14
CA ASN A 55 -9.93 -2.75 9.01
C ASN A 55 -10.93 -3.65 8.28
N ARG A 56 -12.22 -3.47 8.58
CA ARG A 56 -13.37 -4.06 7.86
C ARG A 56 -13.27 -3.86 6.33
N VAL A 57 -12.65 -2.77 5.88
CA VAL A 57 -12.40 -2.48 4.47
C VAL A 57 -11.51 -3.55 3.79
N ASN A 58 -10.60 -4.21 4.51
CA ASN A 58 -9.81 -5.32 3.95
C ASN A 58 -10.69 -6.55 3.66
N ILE A 59 -11.68 -6.81 4.52
CA ILE A 59 -12.68 -7.86 4.28
C ILE A 59 -13.57 -7.48 3.10
N GLN A 60 -14.04 -6.24 3.03
CA GLN A 60 -14.86 -5.74 1.93
C GLN A 60 -14.13 -5.81 0.59
N PHE A 61 -12.85 -5.44 0.57
CA PHE A 61 -11.99 -5.55 -0.61
C PHE A 61 -11.82 -6.99 -1.06
N LYS A 62 -11.49 -7.91 -0.13
CA LYS A 62 -11.39 -9.35 -0.42
C LYS A 62 -12.71 -9.90 -0.94
N ALA A 63 -13.83 -9.53 -0.33
CA ALA A 63 -15.17 -9.92 -0.77
C ALA A 63 -15.46 -9.43 -2.19
N ALA A 64 -15.13 -8.17 -2.48
CA ALA A 64 -15.34 -7.55 -3.79
C ALA A 64 -14.50 -8.20 -4.90
N ILE A 65 -13.22 -8.50 -4.65
CA ILE A 65 -12.35 -9.20 -5.62
C ILE A 65 -12.87 -10.61 -5.88
N ALA A 66 -13.21 -11.34 -4.81
CA ALA A 66 -13.72 -12.71 -4.86
C ALA A 66 -15.12 -12.79 -5.49
N GLY A 67 -15.85 -11.67 -5.51
CA GLY A 67 -17.21 -11.59 -5.95
C GLY A 67 -18.22 -12.17 -4.95
N ILE A 68 -17.93 -12.20 -3.65
CA ILE A 68 -18.81 -12.73 -2.59
C ILE A 68 -19.35 -11.62 -1.69
N THR A 69 -20.29 -11.96 -0.81
CA THR A 69 -20.75 -11.05 0.25
C THR A 69 -19.69 -10.89 1.36
N GLU A 70 -19.73 -9.76 2.08
CA GLU A 70 -18.87 -9.54 3.24
C GLU A 70 -19.06 -10.63 4.31
N ALA A 71 -20.30 -11.09 4.52
CA ALA A 71 -20.62 -12.16 5.48
C ALA A 71 -19.98 -13.51 5.09
N GLU A 72 -19.99 -13.85 3.79
CA GLU A 72 -19.30 -15.03 3.28
C GLU A 72 -17.78 -14.91 3.41
N ALA A 73 -17.21 -13.73 3.17
CA ALA A 73 -15.79 -13.48 3.37
C ALA A 73 -15.38 -13.69 4.85
N ILE A 74 -16.16 -13.16 5.80
CA ILE A 74 -15.95 -13.38 7.25
C ILE A 74 -16.00 -14.87 7.58
N LYS A 75 -17.03 -15.58 7.10
CA LYS A 75 -17.19 -17.03 7.32
C LYS A 75 -15.99 -17.82 6.78
N ASN A 76 -15.52 -17.50 5.58
CA ASN A 76 -14.42 -18.21 4.91
C ASN A 76 -13.06 -17.97 5.56
N LEU A 77 -12.84 -16.78 6.12
CA LEU A 77 -11.61 -16.48 6.84
C LEU A 77 -11.52 -17.25 8.16
N GLY A 78 -12.66 -17.68 8.74
CA GLY A 78 -12.68 -18.30 10.07
C GLY A 78 -12.22 -17.34 11.17
N VAL A 79 -12.25 -16.03 10.89
CA VAL A 79 -11.79 -14.97 11.77
C VAL A 79 -13.01 -14.22 12.30
N ASP A 80 -13.04 -13.96 13.61
CA ASP A 80 -14.04 -13.06 14.19
C ASP A 80 -13.84 -11.66 13.57
N ALA A 81 -14.90 -10.96 13.17
CA ALA A 81 -14.78 -9.68 12.44
C ALA A 81 -13.97 -8.60 13.22
N ASN A 82 -13.76 -8.83 14.52
CA ASN A 82 -12.99 -8.00 15.44
C ASN A 82 -11.47 -8.32 15.50
N VAL A 83 -10.98 -9.35 14.81
CA VAL A 83 -9.59 -9.84 14.87
C VAL A 83 -8.89 -9.69 13.51
N ILE A 84 -8.89 -8.48 12.96
CA ILE A 84 -8.17 -8.19 11.71
C ILE A 84 -6.87 -7.48 12.06
N SER A 85 -5.72 -8.11 11.80
CA SER A 85 -4.42 -7.44 11.97
C SER A 85 -4.32 -6.24 11.02
N SER A 86 -3.90 -5.09 11.54
CA SER A 86 -3.70 -3.90 10.73
C SER A 86 -2.45 -4.03 9.85
N PRO A 87 -2.31 -3.25 8.76
CA PRO A 87 -1.10 -3.25 7.94
C PRO A 87 0.19 -2.97 8.73
N SER A 88 0.15 -2.08 9.74
CA SER A 88 1.30 -1.86 10.64
C SER A 88 1.61 -3.09 11.49
N ALA A 89 0.60 -3.79 12.00
CA ALA A 89 0.81 -5.03 12.75
C ALA A 89 1.45 -6.12 11.86
N MET A 90 0.99 -6.27 10.61
CA MET A 90 1.56 -7.23 9.66
C MET A 90 3.02 -6.87 9.30
N MET A 91 3.31 -5.59 9.04
CA MET A 91 4.67 -5.12 8.75
C MET A 91 5.62 -5.37 9.92
N LYS A 92 5.20 -5.04 11.14
CA LYS A 92 5.99 -5.31 12.34
C LYS A 92 6.26 -6.79 12.52
N GLU A 93 5.28 -7.65 12.29
CA GLU A 93 5.44 -9.10 12.41
C GLU A 93 6.52 -9.64 11.47
N MET A 94 6.50 -9.23 10.19
CA MET A 94 7.55 -9.64 9.22
C MET A 94 8.97 -9.18 9.61
N MET A 95 9.06 -8.09 10.37
CA MET A 95 10.35 -7.58 10.82
C MET A 95 10.83 -8.22 12.11
N ARG A 96 9.96 -8.88 12.89
CA ARG A 96 10.36 -9.57 14.13
C ARG A 96 11.36 -10.70 13.88
N ASP A 97 11.30 -11.34 12.73
CA ASP A 97 12.24 -12.39 12.37
C ASP A 97 13.64 -11.85 12.00
N GLN A 98 13.75 -10.54 11.74
CA GLN A 98 14.98 -9.89 11.27
C GLN A 98 15.71 -9.09 12.37
N PHE A 99 15.02 -8.75 13.45
CA PHE A 99 15.55 -7.87 14.51
C PHE A 99 15.29 -8.44 15.89
N SER A 100 16.20 -8.19 16.84
CA SER A 100 15.99 -8.60 18.23
C SER A 100 14.81 -7.84 18.86
N PRO A 101 14.23 -8.34 19.98
CA PRO A 101 13.18 -7.62 20.70
C PRO A 101 13.59 -6.20 21.12
N GLU A 102 14.85 -6.00 21.50
CA GLU A 102 15.40 -4.69 21.87
C GLU A 102 15.48 -3.74 20.67
N ASP A 103 15.92 -4.24 19.51
CA ASP A 103 15.94 -3.48 18.27
C ASP A 103 14.51 -3.16 17.80
N MET A 104 13.58 -4.11 17.91
CA MET A 104 12.17 -3.90 17.56
C MET A 104 11.51 -2.83 18.43
N ALA A 105 11.93 -2.65 19.69
CA ALA A 105 11.43 -1.56 20.55
C ALA A 105 11.84 -0.17 20.02
N ILE A 106 12.96 -0.08 19.30
CA ILE A 106 13.46 1.16 18.69
C ILE A 106 12.87 1.35 17.28
N ILE A 107 12.77 0.27 16.51
CA ILE A 107 12.30 0.28 15.12
C ILE A 107 10.79 0.53 15.04
N SER A 108 10.00 -0.11 15.91
CA SER A 108 8.52 -0.08 15.80
C SER A 108 7.93 1.33 15.76
N PRO A 109 8.36 2.27 16.64
CA PRO A 109 7.87 3.64 16.58
C PRO A 109 8.26 4.39 15.30
N ALA A 110 9.46 4.12 14.75
CA ALA A 110 9.91 4.74 13.50
C ALA A 110 9.11 4.21 12.30
N LEU A 111 8.83 2.90 12.27
CA LEU A 111 7.94 2.29 11.28
C LEU A 111 6.53 2.86 11.35
N ASP A 112 5.96 3.04 12.55
CA ASP A 112 4.62 3.61 12.69
C ASP A 112 4.53 5.01 12.08
N ARG A 113 5.56 5.84 12.28
CA ARG A 113 5.63 7.18 11.68
C ARG A 113 5.75 7.10 10.15
N GLN A 114 6.58 6.20 9.65
CA GLN A 114 6.76 6.01 8.20
C GLN A 114 5.47 5.51 7.53
N ILE A 115 4.83 4.49 8.10
CA ILE A 115 3.56 3.95 7.59
C ILE A 115 2.48 5.03 7.64
N LEU A 116 2.37 5.78 8.74
CA LEU A 116 1.42 6.89 8.83
C LEU A 116 1.68 7.99 7.77
N SER A 117 2.95 8.27 7.45
CA SER A 117 3.32 9.21 6.39
C SER A 117 2.85 8.71 5.01
N GLN A 118 3.08 7.44 4.71
CA GLN A 118 2.60 6.80 3.48
C GLN A 118 1.07 6.78 3.40
N THR A 119 0.40 6.38 4.49
CA THR A 119 -1.07 6.40 4.60
C THR A 119 -1.62 7.79 4.28
N LYS A 120 -1.02 8.87 4.79
CA LYS A 120 -1.47 10.25 4.51
C LYS A 120 -1.36 10.60 3.02
N ILE A 121 -0.35 10.10 2.33
CA ILE A 121 -0.24 10.25 0.87
C ILE A 121 -1.38 9.50 0.20
N MET A 122 -1.61 8.24 0.57
CA MET A 122 -2.66 7.42 -0.01
C MET A 122 -4.07 7.97 0.28
N GLN A 123 -4.30 8.59 1.44
CA GLN A 123 -5.55 9.29 1.79
C GLN A 123 -5.88 10.47 0.87
N SER A 124 -4.88 11.03 0.19
CA SER A 124 -5.11 12.09 -0.79
C SER A 124 -5.61 11.58 -2.14
N CYS A 125 -5.45 10.28 -2.41
CA CYS A 125 -5.81 9.65 -3.67
C CYS A 125 -7.32 9.48 -3.81
N LYS A 126 -7.88 9.91 -4.93
CA LYS A 126 -9.32 9.80 -5.24
C LYS A 126 -9.53 9.40 -6.69
N LEU A 127 -10.57 8.63 -6.95
CA LEU A 127 -11.04 8.41 -8.32
C LEU A 127 -11.43 9.76 -8.94
N THR A 128 -11.01 9.97 -10.19
CA THR A 128 -11.29 11.18 -10.95
C THR A 128 -11.70 10.84 -12.37
N GLY A 129 -12.46 11.73 -13.01
CA GLY A 129 -12.84 11.57 -14.41
C GLY A 129 -13.76 10.38 -14.69
N GLN A 130 -13.75 9.94 -15.94
CA GLN A 130 -14.55 8.82 -16.44
C GLN A 130 -13.68 7.56 -16.56
N MET A 131 -14.26 6.40 -16.26
CA MET A 131 -13.63 5.11 -16.49
C MET A 131 -13.44 4.87 -17.98
N THR A 132 -12.30 4.27 -18.33
CA THR A 132 -12.01 3.78 -19.68
C THR A 132 -11.93 2.26 -19.68
N GLN A 133 -12.21 1.64 -20.83
CA GLN A 133 -12.22 0.19 -20.98
C GLN A 133 -11.21 -0.23 -22.07
N PRO A 134 -9.92 -0.45 -21.72
CA PRO A 134 -8.89 -0.83 -22.69
C PRO A 134 -9.20 -2.14 -23.44
N SER A 135 -9.93 -3.06 -22.79
CA SER A 135 -10.41 -4.30 -23.39
C SER A 135 -11.72 -4.73 -22.75
N THR A 136 -12.38 -5.75 -23.32
CA THR A 136 -13.66 -6.27 -22.79
C THR A 136 -13.59 -6.71 -21.32
N THR A 137 -12.40 -7.10 -20.83
CA THR A 137 -12.19 -7.57 -19.46
C THR A 137 -11.36 -6.61 -18.61
N GLN A 138 -10.97 -5.44 -19.11
CA GLN A 138 -10.11 -4.49 -18.39
C GLN A 138 -10.81 -3.16 -18.21
N TYR A 139 -10.78 -2.66 -16.98
CA TYR A 139 -11.37 -1.38 -16.58
C TYR A 139 -10.28 -0.51 -15.98
N GLU A 140 -10.15 0.73 -16.45
CA GLU A 140 -9.19 1.69 -15.93
C GLU A 140 -9.92 2.89 -15.32
N PHE A 141 -9.63 3.15 -14.05
CA PHE A 141 -10.20 4.24 -13.28
C PHE A 141 -9.12 5.29 -13.03
N PRO A 142 -9.23 6.51 -13.58
CA PRO A 142 -8.24 7.54 -13.32
C PRO A 142 -8.23 7.93 -11.84
N VAL A 143 -7.04 8.18 -11.29
CA VAL A 143 -6.82 8.55 -9.90
C VAL A 143 -5.97 9.80 -9.84
N GLN A 144 -6.34 10.72 -8.95
CA GLN A 144 -5.53 11.88 -8.63
C GLN A 144 -5.10 11.81 -7.17
N CYS A 145 -3.81 11.94 -6.92
CA CYS A 145 -3.18 11.95 -5.60
C CYS A 145 -2.42 13.27 -5.37
N GLN A 146 -2.21 13.62 -4.10
CA GLN A 146 -1.27 14.65 -3.66
C GLN A 146 -0.02 13.97 -3.11
N VAL A 147 1.01 13.88 -3.95
CA VAL A 147 2.27 13.20 -3.61
C VAL A 147 3.37 14.24 -3.34
N PRO A 148 4.44 13.90 -2.61
CA PRO A 148 5.65 14.70 -2.60
C PRO A 148 6.14 14.94 -4.03
N LEU A 149 6.54 16.18 -4.33
CA LEU A 149 7.37 16.47 -5.50
C LEU A 149 8.60 15.56 -5.43
N LEU A 150 8.98 14.98 -6.58
CA LEU A 150 10.08 14.02 -6.70
C LEU A 150 11.26 14.42 -5.80
N ILE A 151 11.55 13.56 -4.83
CA ILE A 151 12.62 13.78 -3.86
C ILE A 151 13.91 13.25 -4.49
N ASP A 152 14.87 14.14 -4.78
CA ASP A 152 16.21 13.73 -5.18
C ASP A 152 16.97 13.24 -3.94
N TRP A 153 16.85 11.95 -3.66
CA TRP A 153 17.50 11.29 -2.52
C TRP A 153 19.04 11.35 -2.57
N ASN A 154 19.63 11.59 -3.75
CA ASN A 154 21.08 11.74 -3.91
C ASN A 154 21.56 13.16 -3.57
N ALA A 155 20.69 14.16 -3.74
CA ALA A 155 21.00 15.55 -3.41
C ALA A 155 20.81 15.90 -1.92
N ILE A 156 20.12 15.04 -1.15
CA ILE A 156 19.84 15.29 0.28
C ILE A 156 20.89 14.60 1.14
N LYS A 157 21.46 15.35 2.10
CA LYS A 157 22.42 14.81 3.07
C LYS A 157 21.74 13.76 3.96
N GLN A 158 22.17 12.51 3.81
CA GLN A 158 21.78 11.39 4.67
C GLN A 158 22.37 11.54 6.07
N PRO A 159 21.69 11.01 7.12
CA PRO A 159 22.22 11.00 8.47
C PRO A 159 23.50 10.15 8.53
N GLU A 160 24.43 10.55 9.39
CA GLU A 160 25.64 9.76 9.66
C GLU A 160 25.26 8.49 10.42
N ILE A 161 25.72 7.35 9.92
CA ILE A 161 25.48 6.04 10.52
C ILE A 161 26.64 5.71 11.45
N ASN A 162 26.36 5.51 12.73
CA ASN A 162 27.37 5.08 13.69
C ASN A 162 27.51 3.55 13.63
N GLN A 163 28.71 3.06 13.32
CA GLN A 163 28.95 1.62 13.22
C GLN A 163 28.91 0.91 14.58
N GLU A 164 29.03 1.65 15.69
CA GLU A 164 28.90 1.12 17.05
C GLU A 164 27.44 0.98 17.50
N ASP A 165 26.50 1.63 16.80
CA ASP A 165 25.08 1.53 17.09
C ASP A 165 24.50 0.20 16.56
N SER A 166 23.46 -0.30 17.24
CA SER A 166 22.75 -1.49 16.77
C SER A 166 22.14 -1.28 15.39
N MET A 167 21.90 -2.38 14.67
CA MET A 167 21.26 -2.32 13.36
C MET A 167 19.88 -1.66 13.45
N GLY A 168 19.10 -1.96 14.48
CA GLY A 168 17.80 -1.34 14.69
C GLY A 168 17.87 0.16 14.97
N LYS A 169 18.85 0.63 15.73
CA LYS A 169 19.04 2.07 15.96
C LYS A 169 19.40 2.80 14.68
N ASN A 170 20.34 2.27 13.90
CA ASN A 170 20.71 2.84 12.60
C ASN A 170 19.53 2.84 11.61
N PHE A 171 18.72 1.77 11.59
CA PHE A 171 17.50 1.70 10.79
C PHE A 171 16.50 2.78 11.18
N ALA A 172 16.22 2.92 12.48
CA ALA A 172 15.24 3.90 12.97
C ALA A 172 15.64 5.34 12.63
N ILE A 173 16.93 5.67 12.71
CA ILE A 173 17.47 6.98 12.31
C ILE A 173 17.17 7.26 10.82
N VAL A 174 17.44 6.29 9.94
CA VAL A 174 17.19 6.44 8.50
C VAL A 174 15.69 6.54 8.20
N ALA A 175 14.86 5.70 8.85
CA ALA A 175 13.42 5.72 8.69
C ALA A 175 12.79 7.05 9.14
N ASP A 176 13.23 7.60 10.27
CA ASP A 176 12.75 8.90 10.75
C ASP A 176 13.20 10.05 9.84
N TRP A 177 14.45 10.02 9.40
CA TRP A 177 14.96 11.00 8.45
C TRP A 177 14.17 10.98 7.14
N SER A 178 13.96 9.80 6.53
CA SER A 178 13.20 9.69 5.29
C SER A 178 11.74 10.11 5.48
N THR A 179 11.11 9.71 6.59
CA THR A 179 9.76 10.14 6.98
C THR A 179 9.66 11.66 7.02
N ASN A 180 10.62 12.34 7.64
CA ASN A 180 10.63 13.79 7.77
C ASN A 180 10.79 14.48 6.42
N ILE A 181 11.67 13.98 5.55
CA ILE A 181 11.83 14.50 4.19
C ILE A 181 10.50 14.37 3.42
N ILE A 182 9.88 13.19 3.43
CA ILE A 182 8.59 12.93 2.75
C ILE A 182 7.50 13.87 3.27
N ASN A 183 7.43 14.06 4.59
CA ASN A 183 6.39 14.88 5.22
C ASN A 183 6.54 16.37 4.88
N THR A 184 7.77 16.87 4.79
CA THR A 184 8.08 18.29 4.58
C THR A 184 8.24 18.69 3.12
N ALA A 185 8.42 17.71 2.21
CA ALA A 185 8.51 17.97 0.79
C ALA A 185 7.25 18.69 0.25
N PRO A 186 7.41 19.67 -0.65
CA PRO A 186 6.30 20.28 -1.37
C PRO A 186 5.44 19.20 -2.05
N ARG A 187 4.12 19.42 -2.13
CA ARG A 187 3.19 18.47 -2.75
C ARG A 187 2.81 18.91 -4.14
N ASN A 188 2.67 17.95 -5.05
CA ASN A 188 2.12 18.16 -6.38
C ASN A 188 0.95 17.20 -6.65
N SER A 189 0.06 17.64 -7.52
CA SER A 189 -0.96 16.76 -8.09
C SER A 189 -0.28 15.73 -8.99
N TYR A 190 -0.53 14.46 -8.72
CA TYR A 190 -0.07 13.35 -9.54
C TYR A 190 -1.28 12.56 -10.04
N THR A 191 -1.31 12.32 -11.34
CA THR A 191 -2.36 11.54 -12.00
C THR A 191 -1.83 10.16 -12.33
N THR A 192 -2.57 9.15 -11.90
CA THR A 192 -2.35 7.74 -12.20
C THR A 192 -3.69 7.08 -12.50
N LYS A 193 -3.76 5.75 -12.50
CA LYS A 193 -4.95 4.97 -12.73
C LYS A 193 -4.90 3.65 -11.98
N ILE A 194 -6.06 3.15 -11.59
CA ILE A 194 -6.23 1.77 -11.12
C ILE A 194 -6.73 0.96 -12.30
N ARG A 195 -6.03 -0.12 -12.64
CA ARG A 195 -6.51 -1.12 -13.59
C ARG A 195 -7.14 -2.26 -12.82
N VAL A 196 -8.34 -2.68 -13.24
CA VAL A 196 -9.04 -3.85 -12.72
C VAL A 196 -9.28 -4.81 -13.88
N VAL A 197 -8.77 -6.03 -13.73
CA VAL A 197 -8.88 -7.12 -14.70
C VAL A 197 -9.96 -8.10 -14.23
N GLN A 198 -10.89 -8.42 -15.12
CA GLN A 198 -11.89 -9.44 -14.89
C GLN A 198 -11.31 -10.82 -15.23
N GLU A 199 -11.25 -11.69 -14.22
CA GLU A 199 -10.79 -13.07 -14.32
C GLU A 199 -11.92 -14.01 -13.95
N GLY A 200 -12.65 -14.49 -14.97
CA GLY A 200 -13.87 -15.27 -14.77
C GLY A 200 -14.94 -14.43 -14.06
N LYS A 201 -15.19 -14.69 -12.78
CA LYS A 201 -16.15 -13.94 -11.94
C LYS A 201 -15.48 -12.92 -11.02
N SER A 202 -14.16 -12.95 -10.94
CA SER A 202 -13.38 -12.12 -10.04
C SER A 202 -12.96 -10.82 -10.73
N PHE A 203 -12.79 -9.76 -9.95
CA PHE A 203 -12.28 -8.46 -10.41
C PHE A 203 -11.01 -8.16 -9.64
N VAL A 204 -9.86 -8.37 -10.28
CA VAL A 204 -8.54 -8.30 -9.65
C VAL A 204 -7.85 -6.99 -10.06
N PRO A 205 -7.45 -6.13 -9.11
CA PRO A 205 -6.68 -4.94 -9.44
C PRO A 205 -5.23 -5.32 -9.80
N GLU A 206 -4.69 -4.67 -10.82
CA GLU A 206 -3.26 -4.68 -11.12
C GLU A 206 -2.55 -3.77 -10.10
N MET A 207 -1.59 -4.32 -9.37
CA MET A 207 -0.89 -3.61 -8.30
C MET A 207 0.64 -3.65 -8.48
N ASP A 208 1.18 -4.59 -9.25
CA ASP A 208 2.63 -4.80 -9.37
C ASP A 208 3.22 -3.94 -10.50
N ASP A 209 2.42 -3.60 -11.51
CA ASP A 209 2.85 -2.76 -12.63
C ASP A 209 2.99 -1.28 -12.22
N GLU A 210 4.19 -0.73 -12.41
CA GLU A 210 4.58 0.64 -12.07
C GLU A 210 3.79 1.73 -12.82
N GLU A 211 3.02 1.38 -13.86
CA GLU A 211 2.08 2.29 -14.53
C GLU A 211 0.78 2.51 -13.74
N TYR A 212 0.44 1.62 -12.81
CA TYR A 212 -0.84 1.62 -12.09
C TYR A 212 -0.66 1.90 -10.61
N PHE A 213 -1.71 2.37 -9.96
CA PHE A 213 -1.76 2.49 -8.51
C PHE A 213 -1.78 1.10 -7.85
N PRO A 214 -1.07 0.87 -6.73
CA PRO A 214 -0.32 1.86 -5.93
C PRO A 214 1.13 2.06 -6.40
N SER A 215 1.70 1.14 -7.17
CA SER A 215 3.13 1.13 -7.52
C SER A 215 3.62 2.39 -8.22
N SER A 216 2.81 2.98 -9.10
CA SER A 216 3.06 4.28 -9.72
C SER A 216 3.24 5.43 -8.71
N VAL A 217 2.46 5.44 -7.63
CA VAL A 217 2.58 6.44 -6.54
C VAL A 217 3.86 6.20 -5.76
N THR A 218 4.17 4.94 -5.44
CA THR A 218 5.43 4.56 -4.77
C THR A 218 6.64 4.99 -5.58
N LYS A 219 6.67 4.67 -6.87
CA LYS A 219 7.71 5.10 -7.82
C LYS A 219 7.86 6.62 -7.86
N GLN A 220 6.74 7.35 -7.88
CA GLN A 220 6.75 8.82 -7.87
C GLN A 220 7.37 9.41 -6.60
N ILE A 221 7.22 8.73 -5.44
CA ILE A 221 7.84 9.15 -4.17
C ILE A 221 9.34 8.80 -4.13
N MET A 222 9.70 7.62 -4.61
CA MET A 222 11.05 7.08 -4.49
C MET A 222 12.01 7.59 -5.57
N GLY A 223 11.49 7.94 -6.75
CA GLY A 223 12.31 8.40 -7.87
C GLY A 223 13.17 7.33 -8.55
N THR A 224 12.98 6.07 -8.18
CA THR A 224 13.61 4.89 -8.80
C THR A 224 12.53 3.85 -9.10
N SER A 225 12.72 3.06 -10.17
CA SER A 225 11.94 1.83 -10.37
C SER A 225 12.42 0.75 -9.39
N GLU A 226 11.53 -0.17 -8.98
CA GLU A 226 11.92 -1.31 -8.12
C GLU A 226 12.89 -2.28 -8.82
N SER A 227 13.15 -2.07 -10.11
CA SER A 227 14.00 -2.88 -10.98
C SER A 227 15.50 -2.54 -10.99
N GLU A 228 15.95 -1.58 -10.17
CA GLU A 228 17.39 -1.26 -9.99
C GLU A 228 17.95 -1.81 -8.68
#